data_AF-A0A933U0V9-F1
#
_entry.id   AF-A0A933U0V9-F1
#
_cell.length_a   1.000
_cell.length_b   1.000
_cell.length_c   1.000
_cell.angle_alpha   90.00
_cell.angle_beta   90.00
_cell.angle_gamma   90.00
#
_symmetry.space_group_name_H-M   'P 1'
#
loop_
_entity.id
_entity.type
_entity.pdbx_description
1 polymer ?
#
loop_
_entity_poly.entity_id
_entity_poly.type
_entity_poly.pdbx_seq_one_letter_code
_entity_poly.pdbx_strand_id
1 'polypeptide(L)'
;MRINTFILAVLFCHLLSCGSKSPVTPEYCAITVNSLEINAKICATYKDRMECFIKGNPVKDRAGILLIYPEPRNPFICNIGNISEIAAICINRENTITDVFIIPPASETEYSSQTPCRYILFAPIDWNGSAKPQKGGSGGIPDNVSAIAAEPETNAIMAGGKNLHVEIADDEYLQRRGLMYRKSMPADFGMLFIYAEEDMPGFWMKNTHIPLSIAYIKSDLTIAEIHDRRPFDLEGIPPKVLVKYVLEVNQGWFKRNNVKAGDKITLP
;
A
#
# COMPACT_ATOMS: atom_id res chain seq x y z
N MET A 1 -24.74 -12.52 35.70
CA MET A 1 -23.66 -13.49 35.56
C MET A 1 -22.95 -13.20 34.25
N ARG A 2 -21.86 -12.41 34.28
CA ARG A 2 -21.04 -12.09 33.11
C ARG A 2 -20.04 -13.24 32.93
N ILE A 3 -20.11 -13.96 31.82
CA ILE A 3 -19.09 -14.94 31.45
C ILE A 3 -18.17 -14.25 30.45
N ASN A 4 -17.03 -13.81 30.97
CA ASN A 4 -15.84 -13.45 30.22
C ASN A 4 -15.24 -14.75 29.68
N THR A 5 -15.18 -14.91 28.37
CA THR A 5 -14.32 -15.95 27.76
C THR A 5 -13.46 -15.28 26.70
N PHE A 6 -12.28 -14.84 27.14
CA PHE A 6 -11.10 -14.67 26.30
C PHE A 6 -10.89 -15.98 25.52
N ILE A 7 -11.20 -16.01 24.22
CA ILE A 7 -10.75 -17.08 23.33
C ILE A 7 -9.40 -16.64 22.79
N LEU A 8 -8.38 -17.18 23.45
CA LEU A 8 -6.99 -17.21 23.01
C LEU A 8 -6.92 -18.02 21.71
N ALA A 9 -7.05 -17.36 20.54
CA ALA A 9 -6.74 -17.99 19.27
C ALA A 9 -5.22 -18.02 19.10
N VAL A 10 -4.59 -19.04 19.71
CA VAL A 10 -3.21 -19.40 19.42
C VAL A 10 -3.17 -19.87 17.97
N LEU A 11 -2.71 -18.99 17.09
CA LEU A 11 -2.39 -19.31 15.71
C LEU A 11 -1.21 -20.29 15.72
N PHE A 12 -1.50 -21.58 15.70
CA PHE A 12 -0.49 -22.61 15.43
C PHE A 12 -0.15 -22.54 13.93
N CYS A 13 0.65 -21.54 13.55
CA CYS A 13 1.38 -21.53 12.29
C CYS A 13 2.56 -22.50 12.44
N HIS A 14 2.28 -23.80 12.42
CA HIS A 14 3.30 -24.83 12.21
C HIS A 14 2.91 -25.61 10.97
N LEU A 15 3.84 -25.64 10.02
CA LEU A 15 3.82 -26.34 8.75
C LEU A 15 3.01 -25.64 7.65
N LEU A 16 3.61 -24.58 7.11
CA LEU A 16 3.59 -24.29 5.67
C LEU A 16 3.87 -25.60 4.90
N SER A 17 2.84 -26.27 4.40
CA SER A 17 2.96 -27.12 3.24
C SER A 17 2.46 -26.34 2.02
N CYS A 18 3.16 -25.25 1.70
CA CYS A 18 3.14 -24.77 0.32
C CYS A 18 3.84 -25.87 -0.49
N GLY A 19 3.08 -26.58 -1.32
CA GLY A 19 3.60 -27.66 -2.16
C GLY A 19 4.82 -27.19 -2.94
N SER A 20 6.00 -27.58 -2.47
CA SER A 20 7.28 -27.11 -2.98
C SER A 20 7.72 -27.95 -4.18
N LYS A 21 7.73 -27.35 -5.37
CA LYS A 21 8.64 -27.74 -6.47
C LYS A 21 9.00 -26.54 -7.36
N SER A 22 9.54 -25.45 -6.81
CA SER A 22 10.33 -24.45 -7.55
C SER A 22 10.93 -23.40 -6.59
N PRO A 23 12.04 -22.70 -6.91
CA PRO A 23 12.56 -21.57 -6.11
C PRO A 23 11.71 -20.30 -6.17
N VAL A 24 10.56 -20.37 -6.85
CA VAL A 24 9.58 -19.30 -7.02
C VAL A 24 8.59 -19.36 -5.86
N THR A 25 8.14 -18.20 -5.35
CA THR A 25 7.07 -18.13 -4.36
C THR A 25 5.88 -19.00 -4.81
N PRO A 26 5.32 -19.83 -3.93
CA PRO A 26 4.24 -20.75 -4.29
C PRO A 26 3.06 -19.96 -4.86
N GLU A 27 2.55 -20.39 -6.01
CA GLU A 27 1.45 -19.69 -6.71
C GLU A 27 0.17 -19.65 -5.86
N TYR A 28 -0.01 -20.65 -5.00
CA TYR A 28 -1.15 -20.80 -4.08
C TYR A 28 -0.71 -21.17 -2.66
N CYS A 29 -1.53 -20.82 -1.67
CA CYS A 29 -1.35 -21.11 -0.24
C CYS A 29 -2.66 -21.55 0.40
N ALA A 30 -2.64 -22.61 1.20
CA ALA A 30 -3.77 -23.01 2.02
C ALA A 30 -3.84 -22.14 3.29
N ILE A 31 -4.97 -21.46 3.50
CA ILE A 31 -5.22 -20.54 4.62
C ILE A 31 -6.43 -21.04 5.38
N THR A 32 -6.28 -21.32 6.67
CA THR A 32 -7.41 -21.74 7.50
C THR A 32 -8.01 -20.54 8.23
N VAL A 33 -9.31 -20.29 8.01
CA VAL A 33 -10.10 -19.29 8.73
C VAL A 33 -11.26 -20.00 9.41
N ASN A 34 -11.34 -19.92 10.75
CA ASN A 34 -12.40 -20.57 11.54
C ASN A 34 -12.62 -22.06 11.18
N SER A 35 -11.53 -22.84 11.15
CA SER A 35 -11.52 -24.28 10.81
C SER A 35 -11.86 -24.63 9.35
N LEU A 36 -11.83 -23.64 8.46
CA LEU A 36 -12.20 -23.82 7.08
C LEU A 36 -11.05 -23.34 6.16
N GLU A 37 -10.60 -24.23 5.29
CA GLU A 37 -9.35 -24.10 4.52
C GLU A 37 -9.58 -23.50 3.13
N ILE A 38 -9.01 -22.32 2.88
CA ILE A 38 -9.05 -21.58 1.62
C ILE A 38 -7.74 -21.85 0.87
N ASN A 39 -7.80 -22.43 -0.32
CA ASN A 39 -6.65 -22.46 -1.20
C ASN A 39 -6.55 -21.12 -1.97
N ALA A 40 -5.72 -20.20 -1.49
CA ALA A 40 -5.66 -18.83 -2.01
C ALA A 40 -4.48 -18.61 -2.96
N LYS A 41 -4.73 -17.99 -4.12
CA LYS A 41 -3.66 -17.50 -4.98
C LYS A 41 -2.89 -16.39 -4.29
N ILE A 42 -1.56 -16.46 -4.27
CA ILE A 42 -0.72 -15.44 -3.63
C ILE A 42 -0.46 -14.30 -4.61
N CYS A 43 -0.77 -13.07 -4.18
CA CYS A 43 -0.51 -11.86 -4.96
C CYS A 43 0.33 -10.90 -4.10
N ALA A 44 1.65 -11.06 -4.18
CA ALA A 44 2.60 -10.38 -3.30
C ALA A 44 3.26 -9.16 -3.95
N THR A 45 3.50 -9.19 -5.27
CA THR A 45 4.01 -8.03 -5.99
C THR A 45 2.87 -7.14 -6.47
N TYR A 46 3.15 -5.89 -6.82
CA TYR A 46 2.12 -5.03 -7.43
C TYR A 46 1.59 -5.63 -8.73
N LYS A 47 2.48 -6.12 -9.59
CA LYS A 47 2.12 -6.81 -10.83
C LYS A 47 1.16 -7.96 -10.56
N ASP A 48 1.45 -8.81 -9.57
CA ASP A 48 0.56 -9.90 -9.20
C ASP A 48 -0.79 -9.37 -8.71
N ARG A 49 -0.80 -8.37 -7.83
CA ARG A 49 -2.05 -7.77 -7.32
C ARG A 49 -2.91 -7.21 -8.45
N MET A 50 -2.32 -6.59 -9.47
CA MET A 50 -3.03 -6.12 -10.64
C MET A 50 -3.54 -7.27 -11.52
N GLU A 51 -2.71 -8.27 -11.79
CA GLU A 51 -3.10 -9.43 -12.60
C GLU A 51 -4.17 -10.30 -11.94
N CYS A 52 -4.12 -10.44 -10.62
CA CYS A 52 -5.04 -11.24 -9.81
C CYS A 52 -6.50 -10.76 -9.91
N PHE A 53 -6.74 -9.47 -10.17
CA PHE A 53 -8.09 -8.96 -10.41
C PHE A 53 -8.43 -8.78 -11.90
N ILE A 54 -7.44 -8.48 -12.76
CA ILE A 54 -7.68 -8.18 -14.18
C ILE A 54 -7.92 -9.44 -15.02
N LYS A 55 -7.23 -10.55 -14.75
CA LYS A 55 -7.31 -11.77 -15.60
C LYS A 55 -8.53 -12.65 -15.33
N GLY A 56 -9.57 -12.11 -14.68
CA GLY A 56 -10.91 -12.68 -14.69
C GLY A 56 -11.08 -14.03 -13.98
N ASN A 57 -11.00 -14.03 -12.65
CA ASN A 57 -11.95 -14.67 -11.71
C ASN A 57 -11.29 -14.84 -10.35
N PRO A 58 -11.62 -14.04 -9.33
CA PRO A 58 -10.95 -14.16 -8.05
C PRO A 58 -11.44 -15.32 -7.19
N VAL A 59 -12.54 -15.99 -7.55
CA VAL A 59 -13.00 -17.19 -6.85
C VAL A 59 -13.78 -18.15 -7.76
N LYS A 60 -13.15 -18.69 -8.80
CA LYS A 60 -13.66 -19.95 -9.38
C LYS A 60 -13.07 -21.13 -8.61
N ASP A 61 -13.86 -22.18 -8.42
CA ASP A 61 -13.44 -23.46 -7.82
C ASP A 61 -12.99 -23.40 -6.35
N ARG A 62 -13.59 -22.52 -5.53
CA ARG A 62 -13.28 -22.34 -4.09
C ARG A 62 -11.85 -21.87 -3.79
N ALA A 63 -11.14 -21.36 -4.80
CA ALA A 63 -9.84 -20.73 -4.60
C ALA A 63 -10.01 -19.27 -4.18
N GLY A 64 -9.38 -18.84 -3.08
CA GLY A 64 -9.35 -17.43 -2.66
C GLY A 64 -8.24 -16.63 -3.35
N ILE A 65 -8.12 -15.36 -2.99
CA ILE A 65 -6.94 -14.54 -3.32
C ILE A 65 -6.36 -13.94 -2.05
N LEU A 66 -5.07 -14.14 -1.81
CA LEU A 66 -4.34 -13.49 -0.74
C LEU A 66 -3.48 -12.36 -1.29
N LEU A 67 -3.88 -11.12 -1.01
CA LEU A 67 -3.03 -9.96 -1.24
C LEU A 67 -2.07 -9.80 -0.07
N ILE A 68 -0.78 -9.65 -0.39
CA ILE A 68 0.28 -9.41 0.58
C ILE A 68 0.84 -8.02 0.34
N TYR A 69 0.82 -7.15 1.35
CA TYR A 69 1.30 -5.76 1.24
C TYR A 69 2.53 -5.52 2.10
N PRO A 70 3.74 -5.29 1.54
CA PRO A 70 4.97 -5.06 2.30
C PRO A 70 4.76 -4.16 3.52
N GLU A 71 4.13 -3.02 3.27
CA GLU A 71 3.61 -2.12 4.29
C GLU A 71 2.10 -2.29 4.51
N PRO A 72 1.64 -2.48 5.77
CA PRO A 72 0.22 -2.58 6.10
C PRO A 72 -0.59 -1.39 5.62
N ARG A 73 -1.83 -1.64 5.17
CA ARG A 73 -2.69 -0.61 4.56
C ARG A 73 -3.92 -0.29 5.39
N ASN A 74 -4.21 0.99 5.55
CA ASN A 74 -5.49 1.51 6.02
C ASN A 74 -5.67 2.97 5.56
N PRO A 75 -6.73 3.32 4.79
CA PRO A 75 -7.70 2.42 4.17
C PRO A 75 -7.07 1.58 3.05
N PHE A 76 -7.80 0.57 2.58
CA PHE A 76 -7.50 -0.08 1.32
C PHE A 76 -8.63 0.19 0.32
N ILE A 77 -8.25 0.45 -0.94
CA ILE A 77 -9.20 0.58 -2.04
C ILE A 77 -9.38 -0.79 -2.66
N CYS A 78 -10.62 -1.22 -2.76
CA CYS A 78 -10.98 -2.45 -3.44
C CYS A 78 -11.75 -2.08 -4.72
N ASN A 79 -11.16 -2.34 -5.89
CA ASN A 79 -11.84 -2.24 -7.17
C ASN A 79 -11.95 -3.63 -7.76
N ILE A 80 -13.13 -4.23 -7.62
CA ILE A 80 -13.37 -5.62 -8.02
C ILE A 80 -13.99 -5.77 -9.40
N GLY A 81 -14.19 -4.69 -10.16
CA GLY A 81 -14.88 -4.75 -11.45
C GLY A 81 -16.28 -5.40 -11.33
N ASN A 82 -16.78 -5.99 -12.41
CA ASN A 82 -18.14 -6.56 -12.48
C ASN A 82 -18.26 -7.99 -11.92
N ILE A 83 -17.48 -8.36 -10.91
CA ILE A 83 -17.58 -9.69 -10.30
C ILE A 83 -18.73 -9.77 -9.29
N SER A 84 -19.15 -10.99 -8.97
CA SER A 84 -20.11 -11.26 -7.89
C SER A 84 -19.57 -10.79 -6.53
N GLU A 85 -20.50 -10.52 -5.61
CA GLU A 85 -20.21 -10.12 -4.24
C GLU A 85 -19.16 -11.04 -3.58
N ILE A 86 -18.16 -10.45 -2.91
CA ILE A 86 -17.00 -11.18 -2.35
C ILE A 86 -16.70 -10.70 -0.93
N ALA A 87 -16.21 -11.59 -0.06
CA ALA A 87 -15.71 -11.21 1.26
C ALA A 87 -14.24 -10.78 1.16
N ALA A 88 -13.88 -9.67 1.80
CA ALA A 88 -12.51 -9.23 2.01
C ALA A 88 -12.17 -9.27 3.49
N ILE A 89 -11.20 -10.10 3.88
CA ILE A 89 -10.80 -10.33 5.26
C ILE A 89 -9.49 -9.61 5.49
N CYS A 90 -9.49 -8.61 6.38
CA CYS A 90 -8.30 -7.88 6.79
C CYS A 90 -7.53 -8.66 7.85
N ILE A 91 -6.24 -8.87 7.62
CA ILE A 91 -5.34 -9.57 8.53
C ILE A 91 -4.13 -8.67 8.83
N ASN A 92 -3.82 -8.45 10.10
CA ASN A 92 -2.71 -7.59 10.53
C ASN A 92 -1.33 -8.31 10.47
N ARG A 93 -0.26 -7.62 10.89
CA ARG A 93 1.11 -8.17 10.91
C ARG A 93 1.24 -9.35 11.87
N GLU A 94 0.42 -9.39 12.91
CA GLU A 94 0.34 -10.46 13.92
C GLU A 94 -0.51 -11.65 13.44
N ASN A 95 -0.90 -11.69 12.16
CA ASN A 95 -1.74 -12.73 11.56
C ASN A 95 -3.13 -12.88 12.22
N THR A 96 -3.65 -11.79 12.77
CA THR A 96 -4.98 -11.73 13.39
C THR A 96 -5.97 -11.10 12.41
N ILE A 97 -7.14 -11.72 12.27
CA ILE A 97 -8.27 -11.14 11.53
C ILE A 97 -8.81 -9.97 12.34
N THR A 98 -8.79 -8.78 11.75
CA THR A 98 -9.28 -7.57 12.42
C THR A 98 -10.66 -7.15 11.92
N ASP A 99 -10.93 -7.31 10.63
CA ASP A 99 -12.22 -6.97 10.03
C ASP A 99 -12.56 -7.87 8.85
N VAL A 100 -13.86 -7.99 8.57
CA VAL A 100 -14.41 -8.69 7.41
C VAL A 100 -15.40 -7.77 6.70
N PHE A 101 -15.14 -7.49 5.43
CA PHE A 101 -15.96 -6.65 4.58
C PHE A 101 -16.66 -7.48 3.53
N ILE A 102 -17.91 -7.12 3.23
CA ILE A 102 -18.63 -7.66 2.09
C ILE A 102 -18.59 -6.62 0.99
N ILE A 103 -17.91 -6.94 -0.12
CA ILE A 103 -17.65 -6.02 -1.21
C ILE A 103 -18.69 -6.28 -2.31
N PRO A 104 -19.58 -5.31 -2.60
CA PRO A 104 -20.57 -5.46 -3.65
C PRO A 104 -19.94 -5.37 -5.05
N PRO A 105 -20.55 -6.00 -6.07
CA PRO A 105 -20.13 -5.87 -7.46
C PRO A 105 -19.88 -4.42 -7.86
N ALA A 106 -18.85 -4.18 -8.67
CA ALA A 106 -18.47 -2.85 -9.18
C ALA A 106 -18.20 -1.78 -8.10
N SER A 107 -17.89 -2.19 -6.86
CA SER A 107 -17.43 -1.26 -5.83
C SER A 107 -16.06 -0.69 -6.18
N GLU A 108 -15.94 0.64 -6.11
CA GLU A 108 -14.66 1.38 -6.06
C GLU A 108 -14.45 2.08 -4.71
N THR A 109 -15.07 1.53 -3.66
CA THR A 109 -15.11 2.13 -2.33
C THR A 109 -13.82 1.91 -1.55
N GLU A 110 -13.47 2.88 -0.69
CA GLU A 110 -12.45 2.73 0.34
C GLU A 110 -13.00 1.96 1.55
N TYR A 111 -12.25 0.98 2.02
CA TYR A 111 -12.57 0.20 3.22
C TYR A 111 -11.52 0.46 4.29
N SER A 112 -11.96 0.91 5.46
CA SER A 112 -11.12 1.15 6.62
C SER A 112 -11.29 0.06 7.66
N SER A 113 -10.18 -0.53 8.07
CA SER A 113 -10.11 -1.53 9.14
C SER A 113 -9.73 -0.89 10.48
N GLN A 114 -9.93 -1.63 11.57
CA GLN A 114 -9.52 -1.29 12.93
C GLN A 114 -8.00 -1.15 13.05
N THR A 115 -7.25 -1.99 12.32
CA THR A 115 -5.78 -1.91 12.22
C THR A 115 -5.33 -2.03 10.78
N PRO A 116 -4.18 -1.45 10.40
CA PRO A 116 -3.60 -1.66 9.08
C PRO A 116 -3.50 -3.14 8.67
N CYS A 117 -4.06 -3.47 7.51
CA CYS A 117 -4.05 -4.82 6.95
C CYS A 117 -2.70 -5.10 6.31
N ARG A 118 -1.93 -6.06 6.84
CA ARG A 118 -0.73 -6.59 6.15
C ARG A 118 -1.13 -7.52 5.01
N TYR A 119 -2.25 -8.21 5.19
CA TYR A 119 -2.83 -9.13 4.22
C TYR A 119 -4.31 -8.85 4.03
N ILE A 120 -4.80 -9.05 2.81
CA ILE A 120 -6.24 -9.05 2.51
C ILE A 120 -6.57 -10.34 1.80
N LEU A 121 -7.42 -11.15 2.41
CA LEU A 121 -7.91 -12.40 1.83
C LEU A 121 -9.29 -12.20 1.23
N PHE A 122 -9.39 -12.37 -0.08
CA PHE A 122 -10.64 -12.40 -0.81
C PHE A 122 -11.17 -13.84 -0.88
N ALA A 123 -12.43 -14.04 -0.46
CA ALA A 123 -13.08 -15.33 -0.39
C ALA A 123 -14.58 -15.22 -0.79
N PRO A 124 -15.21 -16.28 -1.30
CA PRO A 124 -16.63 -16.23 -1.68
C PRO A 124 -17.54 -16.12 -0.44
N ILE A 125 -18.74 -15.55 -0.63
CA ILE A 125 -19.66 -15.22 0.48
C ILE A 125 -20.45 -16.42 1.00
N ASP A 126 -20.68 -17.43 0.17
CA ASP A 126 -21.33 -18.69 0.57
C ASP A 126 -20.43 -19.58 1.44
N TRP A 127 -19.23 -19.10 1.74
CA TRP A 127 -18.33 -19.65 2.75
C TRP A 127 -18.95 -19.53 4.15
N ASN A 128 -19.71 -20.56 4.53
CA ASN A 128 -20.57 -20.60 5.71
C ASN A 128 -19.77 -20.77 7.03
N GLY A 129 -18.76 -19.93 7.25
CA GLY A 129 -17.92 -19.89 8.44
C GLY A 129 -18.36 -18.82 9.43
N SER A 130 -19.66 -18.74 9.77
CA SER A 130 -20.20 -18.00 10.94
C SER A 130 -19.63 -16.60 11.22
N ALA A 131 -19.21 -15.83 10.21
CA ALA A 131 -18.98 -14.40 10.33
C ALA A 131 -20.29 -13.73 9.91
N LYS A 132 -21.14 -13.35 10.86
CA LYS A 132 -22.31 -12.54 10.53
C LYS A 132 -21.82 -11.25 9.87
N PRO A 133 -22.33 -10.88 8.69
CA PRO A 133 -21.98 -9.62 8.06
C PRO A 133 -22.34 -8.47 9.01
N GLN A 134 -21.37 -7.63 9.35
CA GLN A 134 -21.72 -6.27 9.76
C GLN A 134 -22.18 -5.59 8.47
N LYS A 135 -23.49 -5.44 8.30
CA LYS A 135 -24.04 -4.57 7.26
C LYS A 135 -23.35 -3.22 7.41
N GLY A 136 -22.82 -2.71 6.31
CA GLY A 136 -22.34 -1.34 6.21
C GLY A 136 -23.34 -0.40 6.88
N GLY A 137 -22.96 0.04 8.06
CA GLY A 137 -23.65 1.05 8.82
C GLY A 137 -22.66 2.16 9.01
N SER A 138 -23.05 3.37 8.64
CA SER A 138 -22.49 4.61 9.16
C SER A 138 -22.72 4.64 10.68
N GLY A 139 -22.03 3.79 11.42
CA GLY A 139 -21.93 3.87 12.87
C GLY A 139 -20.90 4.97 13.13
N GLY A 140 -21.37 6.11 13.62
CA GLY A 140 -20.51 7.22 13.99
C GLY A 140 -19.36 6.74 14.86
N ILE A 141 -18.17 7.21 14.50
CA ILE A 141 -16.96 7.15 15.32
C ILE A 141 -17.39 7.57 16.75
N PRO A 142 -17.18 6.75 17.79
CA PRO A 142 -17.34 7.22 19.16
C PRO A 142 -16.44 8.45 19.35
N ASP A 143 -16.97 9.54 19.89
CA ASP A 143 -16.29 10.85 20.05
C ASP A 143 -14.99 10.81 20.90
N ASN A 144 -14.52 9.62 21.28
CA ASN A 144 -13.31 9.38 22.06
C ASN A 144 -12.32 8.39 21.43
N VAL A 145 -12.49 7.97 20.17
CA VAL A 145 -11.41 7.26 19.44
C VAL A 145 -10.63 8.27 18.62
N SER A 146 -9.62 8.87 19.26
CA SER A 146 -8.54 9.52 18.54
C SER A 146 -7.83 8.43 17.74
N ALA A 147 -8.16 8.29 16.46
CA ALA A 147 -7.28 7.64 15.51
C ALA A 147 -5.98 8.44 15.53
N ILE A 148 -5.01 7.98 16.32
CA ILE A 148 -3.63 8.40 16.15
C ILE A 148 -3.27 7.79 14.80
N ALA A 149 -3.39 8.58 13.74
CA ALA A 149 -2.78 8.24 12.47
C ALA A 149 -1.32 7.95 12.81
N ALA A 150 -0.92 6.68 12.71
CA ALA A 150 0.49 6.34 12.83
C ALA A 150 1.21 7.17 11.78
N GLU A 151 2.09 8.07 12.22
CA GLU A 151 2.97 8.81 11.32
C GLU A 151 3.70 7.78 10.47
N PRO A 152 3.73 7.94 9.13
CA PRO A 152 4.32 6.95 8.26
C PRO A 152 5.80 6.74 8.64
N GLU A 153 6.26 5.49 8.63
CA GLU A 153 7.67 5.18 8.89
C GLU A 153 8.55 5.94 7.88
N THR A 154 9.58 6.64 8.38
CA THR A 154 10.47 7.46 7.55
C THR A 154 11.93 7.09 7.75
N ASN A 155 12.71 7.26 6.69
CA ASN A 155 14.16 7.09 6.69
C ASN A 155 14.84 8.45 6.63
N ALA A 156 15.92 8.65 7.38
CA ALA A 156 16.74 9.84 7.26
C ALA A 156 17.68 9.71 6.05
N ILE A 157 17.67 10.71 5.17
CA ILE A 157 18.63 10.87 4.08
C ILE A 157 19.28 12.27 4.16
N MET A 158 20.34 12.50 3.39
CA MET A 158 20.85 13.84 3.14
C MET A 158 20.70 14.23 1.68
N ALA A 159 20.34 15.48 1.41
CA ALA A 159 20.39 16.08 0.08
C ALA A 159 21.24 17.35 0.13
N GLY A 160 22.36 17.39 -0.59
CA GLY A 160 23.29 18.52 -0.54
C GLY A 160 23.79 18.83 0.88
N GLY A 161 23.94 17.80 1.73
CA GLY A 161 24.35 17.94 3.14
C GLY A 161 23.26 18.43 4.08
N LYS A 162 21.99 18.44 3.66
CA LYS A 162 20.82 18.79 4.49
C LYS A 162 20.00 17.55 4.80
N ASN A 163 19.59 17.41 6.06
CA ASN A 163 18.80 16.27 6.51
C ASN A 163 17.38 16.36 5.95
N LEU A 164 16.84 15.21 5.58
CA LEU A 164 15.46 15.05 5.14
C LEU A 164 14.94 13.69 5.62
N HIS A 165 13.71 13.66 6.11
CA HIS A 165 13.01 12.42 6.43
C HIS A 165 12.13 12.01 5.23
N VAL A 166 12.31 10.81 4.72
CA VAL A 166 11.58 10.35 3.53
C VAL A 166 10.81 9.07 3.79
N GLU A 167 9.57 9.03 3.31
CA GLU A 167 8.89 7.76 3.07
C GLU A 167 9.46 7.11 1.82
N ILE A 168 9.51 5.77 1.80
CA ILE A 168 10.03 5.01 0.66
C ILE A 168 8.87 4.54 -0.22
N ALA A 169 8.98 4.81 -1.51
CA ALA A 169 8.10 4.31 -2.56
C ALA A 169 8.90 3.40 -3.52
N ASP A 170 9.13 2.17 -3.09
CA ASP A 170 9.91 1.14 -3.80
C ASP A 170 9.03 0.11 -4.54
N ASP A 171 7.70 0.23 -4.41
CA ASP A 171 6.73 -0.56 -5.17
C ASP A 171 5.81 0.32 -6.03
N GLU A 172 5.34 -0.23 -7.15
CA GLU A 172 4.51 0.50 -8.12
C GLU A 172 3.24 1.12 -7.52
N TYR A 173 2.64 0.56 -6.47
CA TYR A 173 1.49 1.21 -5.81
C TYR A 173 1.92 2.45 -5.05
N LEU A 174 2.98 2.35 -4.24
CA LEU A 174 3.49 3.50 -3.52
C LEU A 174 3.95 4.58 -4.50
N GLN A 175 4.59 4.18 -5.60
CA GLN A 175 5.00 5.09 -6.67
C GLN A 175 3.82 5.76 -7.37
N ARG A 176 2.73 5.02 -7.66
CA ARG A 176 1.54 5.60 -8.29
C ARG A 176 0.70 6.45 -7.34
N ARG A 177 0.67 6.11 -6.05
CA ARG A 177 -0.02 6.88 -5.01
C ARG A 177 0.73 8.16 -4.70
N GLY A 178 2.06 8.10 -4.58
CA GLY A 178 2.88 9.22 -4.14
C GLY A 178 2.31 9.90 -2.89
N LEU A 179 2.28 11.23 -2.92
CA LEU A 179 1.73 12.09 -1.87
C LEU A 179 0.26 12.50 -2.08
N MET A 180 -0.51 11.72 -2.86
CA MET A 180 -1.95 11.97 -3.08
C MET A 180 -2.74 12.10 -1.77
N TYR A 181 -3.77 12.94 -1.79
CA TYR A 181 -4.74 13.19 -0.70
C TYR A 181 -4.19 13.77 0.60
N ARG A 182 -2.88 13.98 0.71
CA ARG A 182 -2.31 14.67 1.87
C ARG A 182 -2.69 16.14 1.88
N LYS A 183 -3.13 16.62 3.04
CA LYS A 183 -3.46 18.03 3.25
C LYS A 183 -2.24 18.89 3.61
N SER A 184 -1.20 18.27 4.19
CA SER A 184 0.03 18.91 4.63
C SER A 184 1.17 17.89 4.76
N MET A 185 2.41 18.37 4.74
CA MET A 185 3.62 17.58 4.99
C MET A 185 4.63 18.46 5.75
N PRO A 186 5.31 17.96 6.81
CA PRO A 186 6.30 18.75 7.54
C PRO A 186 7.43 19.26 6.63
N ALA A 187 8.09 20.34 7.04
CA ALA A 187 9.01 21.08 6.17
C ALA A 187 10.15 20.21 5.62
N ASP A 188 10.78 19.39 6.48
CA ASP A 188 11.94 18.55 6.13
C ASP A 188 11.53 17.08 5.93
N PHE A 189 10.36 16.89 5.33
CA PHE A 189 9.84 15.59 4.95
C PHE A 189 9.64 15.50 3.43
N GLY A 190 9.67 14.27 2.91
CA GLY A 190 9.44 13.98 1.51
C GLY A 190 9.09 12.51 1.26
N MET A 191 9.07 12.15 -0.01
CA MET A 191 8.93 10.76 -0.45
C MET A 191 10.01 10.46 -1.49
N LEU A 192 10.75 9.38 -1.25
CA LEU A 192 11.80 8.88 -2.15
C LEU A 192 11.26 7.67 -2.92
N PHE A 193 11.15 7.84 -4.23
CA PHE A 193 10.75 6.81 -5.17
C PHE A 193 12.01 6.08 -5.63
N ILE A 194 12.00 4.75 -5.53
CA ILE A 194 13.14 3.89 -5.89
C ILE A 194 12.69 2.95 -7.01
N TYR A 195 13.36 3.03 -8.16
CA TYR A 195 13.09 2.17 -9.30
C TYR A 195 14.09 1.02 -9.36
N ALA A 196 13.61 -0.16 -9.75
CA ALA A 196 14.46 -1.35 -9.89
C ALA A 196 15.53 -1.14 -10.98
N GLU A 197 15.08 -0.62 -12.12
CA GLU A 197 15.89 -0.26 -13.29
C GLU A 197 15.88 1.25 -13.50
N GLU A 198 16.86 1.77 -14.26
CA GLU A 198 16.86 3.17 -14.66
C GLU A 198 15.76 3.43 -15.71
N ASP A 199 15.01 4.52 -15.56
CA ASP A 199 13.91 4.89 -16.46
C ASP A 199 13.74 6.42 -16.53
N MET A 200 12.78 6.90 -17.32
CA MET A 200 12.36 8.31 -17.40
C MET A 200 10.91 8.49 -16.91
N PRO A 201 10.64 8.30 -15.60
CA PRO A 201 9.28 8.33 -15.07
C PRO A 201 8.69 9.75 -15.11
N GLY A 202 7.53 9.89 -15.77
CA GLY A 202 6.76 11.13 -15.78
C GLY A 202 5.92 11.29 -14.52
N PHE A 203 6.15 12.36 -13.75
CA PHE A 203 5.36 12.65 -12.56
C PHE A 203 4.26 13.68 -12.84
N TRP A 204 3.12 13.49 -12.21
CA TRP A 204 1.95 14.37 -12.23
C TRP A 204 1.49 14.65 -10.80
N MET A 205 0.53 15.54 -10.64
CA MET A 205 0.00 15.99 -9.35
C MET A 205 -1.47 15.61 -9.16
N LYS A 206 -1.95 14.57 -9.86
CA LYS A 206 -3.32 14.06 -9.74
C LYS A 206 -3.64 13.82 -8.27
N ASN A 207 -4.68 14.46 -7.74
CA ASN A 207 -5.13 14.34 -6.33
C ASN A 207 -4.10 14.77 -5.26
N THR A 208 -3.01 15.43 -5.64
CA THR A 208 -2.01 15.98 -4.71
C THR A 208 -2.34 17.42 -4.37
N HIS A 209 -2.64 17.71 -3.10
CA HIS A 209 -3.08 19.04 -2.65
C HIS A 209 -1.91 19.96 -2.26
N ILE A 210 -0.78 19.35 -1.86
CA ILE A 210 0.42 20.07 -1.44
C ILE A 210 1.20 20.47 -2.70
N PRO A 211 1.65 21.72 -2.83
CA PRO A 211 2.61 22.08 -3.88
C PRO A 211 3.96 21.41 -3.60
N LEU A 212 4.53 20.75 -4.60
CA LEU A 212 5.76 19.95 -4.45
C LEU A 212 6.88 20.42 -5.38
N SER A 213 8.11 20.14 -4.99
CA SER A 213 9.27 20.12 -5.89
C SER A 213 9.69 18.66 -6.10
N ILE A 214 9.98 18.29 -7.33
CA ILE A 214 10.36 16.94 -7.76
C ILE A 214 11.82 16.99 -8.22
N ALA A 215 12.70 16.22 -7.57
CA ALA A 215 14.08 16.04 -8.01
C ALA A 215 14.27 14.67 -8.65
N TYR A 216 14.76 14.66 -9.89
CA TYR A 216 15.14 13.45 -10.61
C TYR A 216 16.61 13.13 -10.34
N ILE A 217 16.92 11.90 -9.93
CA ILE A 217 18.22 11.52 -9.37
C ILE A 217 18.77 10.28 -10.09
N LYS A 218 19.99 10.39 -10.61
CA LYS A 218 20.69 9.29 -11.29
C LYS A 218 21.06 8.16 -10.34
N SER A 219 21.44 7.01 -10.88
CA SER A 219 21.94 5.87 -10.09
C SER A 219 23.18 6.18 -9.24
N ASP A 220 24.01 7.15 -9.66
CA ASP A 220 25.18 7.65 -8.91
C ASP A 220 24.83 8.63 -7.76
N LEU A 221 23.53 8.75 -7.44
CA LEU A 221 22.91 9.62 -6.45
C LEU A 221 23.04 11.12 -6.73
N THR A 222 23.41 11.52 -7.94
CA THR A 222 23.45 12.94 -8.33
C THR A 222 22.08 13.41 -8.81
N ILE A 223 21.64 14.57 -8.32
CA ILE A 223 20.43 15.24 -8.78
C ILE A 223 20.66 15.72 -10.22
N ALA A 224 19.89 15.20 -11.17
CA ALA A 224 19.95 15.60 -12.57
C ALA A 224 19.21 16.90 -12.83
N GLU A 225 17.99 17.01 -12.30
CA GLU A 225 17.10 18.15 -12.51
C GLU A 225 16.04 18.24 -11.42
N ILE A 226 15.50 19.44 -11.24
CA ILE A 226 14.50 19.77 -10.20
C ILE A 226 13.37 20.55 -10.87
N HIS A 227 12.13 20.16 -10.60
CA HIS A 227 10.93 20.81 -11.13
C HIS A 227 9.92 21.14 -10.04
N ASP A 228 9.42 22.35 -10.05
CA ASP A 228 8.33 22.79 -9.19
C ASP A 228 6.97 22.45 -9.81
N ARG A 229 6.06 21.92 -9.01
CA ARG A 229 4.76 21.42 -9.46
C ARG A 229 3.60 21.99 -8.65
N ARG A 230 2.55 22.35 -9.39
CA ARG A 230 1.31 22.88 -8.82
C ARG A 230 0.35 21.73 -8.47
N PRO A 231 -0.44 21.85 -7.39
CA PRO A 231 -1.48 20.89 -7.05
C PRO A 231 -2.41 20.59 -8.24
N PHE A 232 -2.83 19.33 -8.37
CA PHE A 232 -3.77 18.85 -9.38
C PHE A 232 -3.33 18.94 -10.85
N ASP A 233 -2.11 19.38 -11.13
CA ASP A 233 -1.55 19.42 -12.49
C ASP A 233 -1.36 18.00 -13.06
N LEU A 234 -2.08 17.67 -14.13
CA LEU A 234 -2.09 16.34 -14.73
C LEU A 234 -1.02 16.14 -15.82
N GLU A 235 -0.28 17.18 -16.18
CA GLU A 235 0.78 17.07 -17.18
C GLU A 235 1.98 16.32 -16.59
N GLY A 236 2.25 15.13 -17.12
CA GLY A 236 3.41 14.34 -16.72
C GLY A 236 4.72 15.03 -17.15
N ILE A 237 5.67 15.15 -16.23
CA ILE A 237 7.00 15.71 -16.53
C ILE A 237 8.08 14.63 -16.50
N PRO A 238 8.42 13.97 -17.61
CA PRO A 238 9.52 13.00 -17.60
C PRO A 238 10.87 13.73 -17.52
N PRO A 239 11.90 13.08 -16.93
CA PRO A 239 13.23 13.64 -16.95
C PRO A 239 13.88 13.57 -18.32
N LYS A 240 14.87 14.44 -18.55
CA LYS A 240 15.66 14.44 -19.79
C LYS A 240 16.71 13.32 -19.87
N VAL A 241 16.94 12.63 -18.76
CA VAL A 241 17.95 11.57 -18.61
C VAL A 241 17.37 10.41 -17.83
N LEU A 242 17.95 9.23 -18.02
CA LEU A 242 17.65 8.06 -17.20
C LEU A 242 17.98 8.32 -15.73
N VAL A 243 17.06 7.92 -14.85
CA VAL A 243 17.17 8.06 -13.40
C VAL A 243 16.77 6.78 -12.70
N LYS A 244 17.31 6.61 -11.50
CA LYS A 244 16.97 5.47 -10.62
C LYS A 244 16.11 5.88 -9.43
N TYR A 245 16.15 7.17 -9.07
CA TYR A 245 15.42 7.70 -7.94
C TYR A 245 14.70 9.00 -8.31
N VAL A 246 13.59 9.25 -7.62
CA VAL A 246 12.88 10.54 -7.67
C VAL A 246 12.57 10.95 -6.23
N LEU A 247 12.75 12.22 -5.90
CA LEU A 247 12.47 12.77 -4.57
C LEU A 247 11.41 13.85 -4.67
N GLU A 248 10.27 13.64 -4.02
CA GLU A 248 9.25 14.67 -3.82
C GLU A 248 9.41 15.32 -2.45
N VAL A 249 9.43 16.66 -2.42
CA VAL A 249 9.46 17.47 -1.19
C VAL A 249 8.51 18.65 -1.30
N ASN A 250 8.21 19.31 -0.19
CA ASN A 250 7.45 20.57 -0.21
C ASN A 250 8.07 21.58 -1.17
N GLN A 251 7.24 22.27 -1.97
CA GLN A 251 7.74 23.25 -2.92
C GLN A 251 8.64 24.30 -2.25
N GLY A 252 9.75 24.59 -2.90
CA GLY A 252 10.75 25.55 -2.44
C GLY A 252 11.72 25.01 -1.38
N TRP A 253 11.61 23.75 -0.97
CA TRP A 253 12.56 23.13 -0.03
C TRP A 253 14.00 23.18 -0.58
N PHE A 254 14.21 22.78 -1.84
CA PHE A 254 15.53 22.82 -2.48
C PHE A 254 16.12 24.24 -2.50
N LYS A 255 15.31 25.24 -2.86
CA LYS A 255 15.72 26.65 -2.89
C LYS A 255 16.09 27.17 -1.50
N ARG A 256 15.30 26.88 -0.46
CA ARG A 256 15.57 27.29 0.92
C ARG A 256 16.86 26.65 1.48
N ASN A 257 17.16 25.43 1.03
CA ASN A 257 18.30 24.64 1.48
C ASN A 257 19.55 24.77 0.59
N ASN A 258 19.49 25.59 -0.47
CA ASN A 258 20.55 25.76 -1.46
C ASN A 258 21.01 24.44 -2.10
N VAL A 259 20.05 23.52 -2.31
CA VAL A 259 20.26 22.25 -3.02
C VAL A 259 19.84 22.43 -4.47
N LYS A 260 20.67 21.97 -5.40
CA LYS A 260 20.51 22.17 -6.85
C LYS A 260 20.93 20.93 -7.64
N ALA A 261 20.60 20.94 -8.94
CA ALA A 261 21.13 19.95 -9.87
C ALA A 261 22.68 19.91 -9.81
N GLY A 262 23.24 18.70 -9.80
CA GLY A 262 24.65 18.42 -9.56
C GLY A 262 25.00 18.07 -8.12
N ASP A 263 24.15 18.40 -7.14
CA ASP A 263 24.35 17.96 -5.75
C ASP A 263 24.02 16.46 -5.59
N LYS A 264 24.50 15.87 -4.49
CA LYS A 264 24.30 14.45 -4.19
C LYS A 264 23.27 14.21 -3.10
N ILE A 265 22.58 13.09 -3.24
CA ILE A 265 21.83 12.41 -2.18
C ILE A 265 22.76 11.44 -1.45
N THR A 266 22.61 11.34 -0.14
CA THR A 266 23.21 10.29 0.68
C THR A 266 22.09 9.48 1.32
N LEU A 267 22.04 8.21 0.97
CA LEU A 267 21.16 7.23 1.61
C LEU A 267 21.84 6.71 2.90
N PRO A 268 21.06 6.25 3.90
CA PRO A 268 21.60 5.69 5.14
C PRO A 268 22.48 4.45 4.93
#